data_AF-A0A1I6FI92-F1
#
_entry.id   AF-A0A1I6FI92-F1
#
_cell.length_a   1.000
_cell.length_b   1.000
_cell.length_c   1.000
_cell.angle_alpha   90.00
_cell.angle_beta   90.00
_cell.angle_gamma   90.00
#
_symmetry.space_group_name_H-M   'P 1'
#
loop_
_entity.id
_entity.type
_entity.pdbx_description
1 polymer ?
#
loop_
_entity_poly.entity_id
_entity_poly.type
_entity_poly.pdbx_seq_one_letter_code
_entity_poly.pdbx_strand_id
1 'polypeptide(L)' 'MDWNKAADEARTLMQAHEALSRVMPRPNAPKRTWVEYHRRSAAVYARVAEIDRGHFHETMFWATREREKAESIEQSALT' A
#
# COMPACT_ATOMS: atom_id res chain seq x y z
N MET A 1 2.33 -14.75 0.44
CA MET A 1 1.99 -13.74 -0.57
C MET A 1 3.32 -13.37 -1.21
N ASP A 2 3.51 -13.73 -2.48
CA ASP A 2 4.72 -13.35 -3.19
C ASP A 2 4.62 -11.85 -3.49
N TRP A 3 5.41 -11.06 -2.77
CA TRP A 3 5.43 -9.62 -2.94
C TRP A 3 6.01 -9.26 -4.29
N ASN A 4 5.43 -8.25 -4.92
CA ASN A 4 5.84 -7.84 -6.25
C ASN A 4 7.14 -7.04 -6.16
N LYS A 5 8.24 -7.61 -6.66
CA LYS A 5 9.52 -6.92 -6.83
C LYS A 5 9.37 -5.54 -7.49
N ALA A 6 8.42 -5.39 -8.42
CA ALA A 6 8.15 -4.10 -9.06
C ALA A 6 7.64 -3.02 -8.10
N ALA A 7 6.99 -3.40 -6.98
CA ALA A 7 6.57 -2.44 -5.95
C ALA A 7 7.77 -1.98 -5.12
N ASP A 8 8.73 -2.87 -4.87
CA ASP A 8 9.98 -2.52 -4.17
C ASP A 8 10.87 -1.60 -5.01
N GLU A 9 10.88 -1.82 -6.33
CA GLU A 9 11.66 -1.04 -7.31
C GLU A 9 10.91 0.20 -7.83
N ALA A 10 9.67 0.44 -7.42
CA ALA A 10 8.90 1.60 -7.86
C ALA A 10 9.58 2.92 -7.48
N ARG A 11 9.66 3.85 -8.44
CA ARG A 11 10.29 5.17 -8.26
C ARG A 11 9.34 6.32 -8.59
N THR A 12 8.17 6.04 -9.14
CA THR A 12 7.12 7.02 -9.43
C THR A 12 5.79 6.58 -8.83
N LEU A 13 4.89 7.54 -8.59
CA LEU A 13 3.54 7.22 -8.10
C LEU A 13 2.81 6.23 -9.03
N MET A 14 2.95 6.41 -10.35
CA MET A 14 2.30 5.54 -11.33
C MET A 14 2.82 4.10 -11.26
N GLN A 15 4.13 3.90 -11.12
CA GLN A 15 4.72 2.57 -10.96
C GLN A 15 4.25 1.90 -9.67
N ALA A 16 4.12 2.66 -8.58
CA ALA A 16 3.59 2.14 -7.33
C ALA A 16 2.13 1.68 -7.49
N HIS A 17 1.28 2.49 -8.12
CA HIS A 17 -0.11 2.11 -8.41
C HIS A 17 -0.20 0.83 -9.24
N GLU A 18 0.54 0.78 -10.35
CA GLU A 18 0.54 -0.39 -11.22
C GLU A 18 1.01 -1.64 -10.46
N ALA A 19 2.15 -1.57 -9.77
CA ALA A 19 2.74 -2.70 -9.10
C ALA A 19 1.87 -3.23 -7.95
N LEU A 20 1.26 -2.34 -7.16
CA LEU A 20 0.38 -2.71 -6.04
C LEU A 20 -0.96 -3.26 -6.52
N SER A 21 -1.53 -2.72 -7.61
CA SER A 21 -2.79 -3.22 -8.17
C SER A 21 -2.71 -4.68 -8.60
N ARG A 22 -1.55 -5.12 -9.11
CA ARG A 22 -1.30 -6.50 -9.54
C ARG A 22 -1.27 -7.52 -8.40
N VAL A 23 -1.00 -7.08 -7.17
CA VAL A 23 -0.94 -7.93 -5.98
C VAL A 23 -2.07 -7.66 -5.00
N MET A 24 -3.08 -6.89 -5.40
CA MET A 24 -4.24 -6.64 -4.55
C MET A 24 -4.90 -7.97 -4.16
N PRO A 25 -5.19 -8.19 -2.87
CA PRO A 25 -5.89 -9.39 -2.43
C PRO A 25 -7.26 -9.52 -3.10
N ARG A 26 -7.74 -10.75 -3.26
CA ARG A 26 -9.12 -11.00 -3.70
C ARG A 26 -10.12 -10.41 -2.68
N PRO A 27 -11.33 -10.01 -3.10
CA PRO A 27 -12.33 -9.43 -2.19
C PRO A 27 -12.64 -10.29 -0.95
N ASN A 28 -12.61 -11.62 -1.11
CA ASN A 28 -12.87 -12.58 -0.03
C ASN A 28 -11.60 -13.09 0.67
N ALA A 29 -10.44 -12.48 0.44
CA ALA A 29 -9.22 -12.83 1.14
C ALA A 29 -9.36 -12.60 2.65
N PRO A 30 -8.64 -13.37 3.50
CA PRO A 30 -8.69 -13.17 4.94
C PRO A 30 -8.33 -11.73 5.34
N LYS A 31 -8.97 -11.20 6.41
CA LYS A 31 -8.68 -9.86 6.94
C LYS A 31 -7.18 -9.62 7.15
N ARG A 32 -6.46 -10.63 7.66
CA ARG A 32 -4.99 -10.57 7.85
C ARG A 32 -4.23 -10.27 6.56
N THR A 33 -4.64 -10.84 5.44
CA THR A 33 -4.02 -10.60 4.13
C THR A 33 -4.25 -9.16 3.66
N TRP A 34 -5.44 -8.61 3.91
CA TRP A 34 -5.74 -7.20 3.63
C TRP A 34 -4.91 -6.24 4.49
N VAL A 35 -4.80 -6.50 5.78
CA VAL A 35 -3.93 -5.72 6.70
C VAL A 35 -2.49 -5.71 6.19
N GLU A 36 -1.98 -6.89 5.83
CA GLU A 36 -0.62 -7.05 5.32
C GLU A 36 -0.39 -6.27 4.01
N TYR A 37 -1.36 -6.32 3.08
CA TYR A 37 -1.36 -5.54 1.84
C TYR A 37 -1.35 -4.03 2.09
N HIS A 38 -2.23 -3.54 2.96
CA HIS A 38 -2.36 -2.11 3.25
C HIS A 38 -1.10 -1.56 3.93
N ARG A 39 -0.53 -2.30 4.89
CA ARG A 39 0.74 -1.90 5.54
C ARG A 39 1.90 -1.80 4.55
N ARG A 40 2.05 -2.79 3.68
CA ARG A 40 3.13 -2.75 2.67
C ARG A 40 2.88 -1.67 1.63
N SER A 41 1.65 -1.47 1.19
CA SER A 41 1.28 -0.37 0.29
C SER A 41 1.66 0.98 0.90
N ALA A 42 1.35 1.19 2.18
CA ALA A 42 1.73 2.40 2.90
C ALA A 42 3.25 2.64 2.89
N ALA A 43 4.04 1.59 3.11
CA ALA A 43 5.50 1.67 3.08
C ALA A 43 6.06 1.97 1.67
N VAL A 44 5.49 1.37 0.62
CA VAL A 44 5.87 1.63 -0.77
C VAL A 44 5.60 3.08 -1.13
N TYR A 45 4.40 3.59 -0.85
CA TYR A 45 4.08 4.99 -1.12
C TYR A 45 4.96 5.95 -0.32
N ALA A 46 5.20 5.70 0.98
CA ALA A 46 6.09 6.54 1.77
C ALA A 46 7.50 6.65 1.17
N ARG A 47 8.08 5.53 0.72
CA ARG A 47 9.39 5.52 0.04
C ARG A 47 9.34 6.26 -1.30
N VAL A 48 8.30 6.05 -2.10
CA VAL A 48 8.15 6.71 -3.40
C VAL A 48 8.00 8.22 -3.24
N ALA A 49 7.36 8.71 -2.18
CA ALA A 49 7.21 10.14 -1.93
C ALA A 49 8.58 10.84 -1.81
N GLU A 50 9.57 10.18 -1.21
CA GLU A 50 10.93 10.70 -1.10
C GLU A 50 11.67 10.78 -2.46
N ILE A 51 11.29 9.93 -3.42
CA ILE A 51 11.92 9.82 -4.75
C ILE A 51 11.19 10.71 -5.77
N ASP A 52 9.88 10.55 -5.91
CA ASP A 52 9.01 11.28 -6.84
C ASP A 52 8.46 12.54 -6.18
N ARG A 53 9.36 13.50 -5.94
CA ARG A 53 9.02 14.74 -5.22
C ARG A 53 7.96 15.60 -5.92
N GLY A 54 7.75 15.41 -7.24
CA GLY A 54 6.66 16.05 -7.98
C GLY A 54 5.27 15.59 -7.54
N HIS A 55 5.17 14.37 -7.02
CA HIS A 55 3.94 13.78 -6.48
C HIS A 55 4.02 13.57 -4.97
N PHE A 56 4.89 14.28 -4.25
CA PHE A 56 5.13 14.08 -2.82
C PHE A 56 3.83 14.07 -2.01
N HIS A 57 3.00 15.11 -2.16
CA HIS A 57 1.76 15.24 -1.39
C HIS A 57 0.75 14.15 -1.70
N GLU A 58 0.59 13.80 -2.98
CA GLU A 58 -0.32 12.73 -3.39
C GLU A 58 0.15 11.37 -2.89
N THR A 59 1.45 11.10 -3.02
CA THR A 59 2.03 9.84 -2.57
C THR A 59 1.95 9.70 -1.05
N MET A 60 2.18 10.79 -0.29
CA MET A 60 1.98 10.80 1.16
C MET A 60 0.51 10.62 1.56
N PHE A 61 -0.43 11.18 0.80
CA PHE A 61 -1.86 10.92 1.01
C PHE A 61 -2.16 9.42 0.90
N TRP A 62 -1.66 8.75 -0.14
CA TRP A 62 -1.83 7.31 -0.30
C TRP A 62 -1.17 6.51 0.83
N ALA A 63 0.04 6.90 1.25
CA ALA A 63 0.72 6.26 2.36
C ALA A 63 -0.10 6.30 3.66
N THR A 64 -0.70 7.46 3.96
CA THR A 64 -1.57 7.64 5.14
C THR A 64 -2.85 6.84 5.01
N ARG A 65 -3.56 6.96 3.89
CA ARG A 65 -4.83 6.25 3.66
C ARG A 65 -4.67 4.74 3.78
N GLU A 66 -3.60 4.17 3.24
CA GLU A 66 -3.37 2.74 3.31
C GLU A 66 -3.05 2.30 4.75
N ARG A 67 -2.36 3.12 5.55
CA ARG A 67 -2.14 2.85 6.97
C ARG A 67 -3.46 2.84 7.75
N GLU A 68 -4.30 3.85 7.55
CA GLU A 68 -5.61 3.97 8.19
C GLU A 68 -6.52 2.78 7.87
N LYS A 69 -6.47 2.26 6.63
CA LYS A 69 -7.19 1.03 6.29
C LYS A 69 -6.69 -0.19 7.04
N ALA A 70 -5.37 -0.36 7.14
CA ALA A 70 -4.81 -1.47 7.90
C ALA A 70 -5.28 -1.42 9.37
N GLU A 71 -5.18 -0.25 9.98
CA GLU A 71 -5.61 0.00 11.36
C GLU A 71 -7.11 -0.23 11.53
N SER A 72 -7.95 0.24 10.60
CA SER A 72 -9.39 0.04 10.63
C SER A 72 -9.81 -1.43 10.57
N ILE A 73 -9.15 -2.23 9.71
CA ILE A 73 -9.43 -3.68 9.61
C ILE A 73 -9.01 -4.40 10.89
N GLU A 74 -7.87 -4.03 11.47
CA GLU A 74 -7.42 -4.60 12.74
C GLU A 74 -8.38 -4.26 13.87
N GLN A 75 -8.78 -2.99 14.01
CA GLN A 75 -9.76 -2.57 15.02
C GLN A 75 -11.09 -3.31 14.87
N SER A 76 -11.56 -3.51 13.63
CA SER A 76 -12.79 -4.26 13.32
C SER A 76 -12.64 -5.78 13.44
N ALA A 77 -11.48 -6.27 13.86
CA ALA A 77 -11.25 -7.68 14.18
C ALA A 77 -11.13 -7.92 15.70
N LEU A 78 -11.04 -6.84 16.51
CA LEU A 78 -11.04 -6.90 17.97
C LEU A 78 -12.44 -6.73 18.57
N THR A 79 -13.42 -6.27 17.78
CA THR A 79 -14.85 -6.16 18.11
C THR A 79 -15.67 -7.29 17.50
#